data_AF-A0A3M2JHI5-F1
#
_entry.id   AF-A0A3M2JHI5-F1
#
_cell.length_a   1.000
_cell.length_b   1.000
_cell.length_c   1.000
_cell.angle_alpha   90.00
_cell.angle_beta   90.00
_cell.angle_gamma   90.00
#
_symmetry.space_group_name_H-M   'P 1'
#
loop_
_entity.id
_entity.type
_entity.pdbx_description
1 polymer ?
#
loop_
_entity_poly.entity_id
_entity_poly.type
_entity_poly.pdbx_seq_one_letter_code
_entity_poly.pdbx_strand_id
1 'polypeptide(L)'
;MTTAVLATLVAVAGVLGDVSVAGRDGVVLAALLVVLSGVLALGWPVVAGLPARVGSGVVIGLTGIAAVAVVHVATGEPLLGDLPVVFAGAVLASFVAELARRDGRERLVESVAGTVAGALAPVCAAGWLAAERTVAGDAVVVTGAVALAVASALTALPLRGWAGA
;
A
#
# COMPACT_ATOMS: atom_id res chain seq x y z
N MET A 1 10.42 1.08 20.12
CA MET A 1 9.54 1.47 18.98
C MET A 1 8.90 0.26 18.33
N THR A 2 9.62 -0.84 18.09
CA THR A 2 9.10 -2.09 17.48
C THR A 2 7.92 -2.73 18.22
N THR A 3 7.93 -2.74 19.55
CA THR A 3 6.81 -3.28 20.36
C THR A 3 5.54 -2.43 20.29
N ALA A 4 5.68 -1.10 20.16
CA ALA A 4 4.54 -0.20 19.99
C ALA A 4 3.91 -0.41 18.61
N VAL A 5 4.72 -0.55 17.55
CA VAL A 5 4.22 -0.80 16.18
C VAL A 5 3.46 -2.13 16.11
N LEU A 6 3.99 -3.19 16.71
CA LEU A 6 3.31 -4.49 16.76
C LEU A 6 2.00 -4.43 17.56
N ALA A 7 1.99 -3.73 18.71
CA ALA A 7 0.78 -3.55 19.49
C ALA A 7 -0.28 -2.73 18.74
N THR A 8 0.12 -1.67 18.03
CA THR A 8 -0.79 -0.87 17.20
C THR A 8 -1.32 -1.70 16.03
N LEU A 9 -0.48 -2.50 15.37
CA LEU A 9 -0.92 -3.38 14.27
C LEU A 9 -1.92 -4.44 14.74
N VAL A 10 -1.69 -5.06 15.90
CA VAL A 10 -2.61 -6.05 16.48
C VAL A 10 -3.92 -5.39 16.93
N ALA A 11 -3.85 -4.22 17.56
CA ALA A 11 -5.03 -3.47 17.98
C ALA A 11 -5.86 -3.00 16.78
N VAL A 12 -5.20 -2.52 15.71
CA VAL A 12 -5.85 -2.14 14.47
C VAL A 12 -6.46 -3.37 13.79
N ALA A 13 -5.77 -4.52 13.74
CA ALA A 13 -6.35 -5.74 13.18
C ALA A 13 -7.61 -6.20 13.93
N GLY A 14 -7.62 -6.12 15.27
CA GLY A 14 -8.80 -6.44 16.09
C GLY A 14 -9.96 -5.47 15.88
N VAL A 15 -9.67 -4.16 15.87
CA VAL A 15 -10.69 -3.12 15.63
C VAL A 15 -11.24 -3.21 14.20
N LEU A 16 -10.41 -3.51 13.21
CA LEU A 16 -10.86 -3.67 11.83
C LEU A 16 -11.67 -4.93 11.61
N GLY A 17 -11.34 -6.03 12.31
CA GLY A 17 -12.18 -7.23 12.34
C GLY A 17 -13.58 -6.95 12.89
N ASP A 18 -13.68 -6.29 14.04
CA ASP A 18 -14.98 -5.99 14.65
C ASP A 18 -15.79 -4.91 13.91
N VAL A 19 -15.13 -3.88 13.36
CA VAL A 19 -15.79 -2.78 12.62
C VAL A 19 -16.26 -3.23 11.24
N SER A 20 -15.56 -4.19 10.62
CA SER A 20 -15.94 -4.84 9.35
C SER A 20 -17.22 -5.68 9.49
N VAL A 21 -17.30 -6.48 10.56
CA VAL A 21 -18.44 -7.38 10.82
C VAL A 21 -19.74 -6.61 11.12
N ALA A 22 -19.64 -5.37 11.61
CA ALA A 22 -20.78 -4.54 11.99
C ALA A 22 -21.27 -3.54 10.91
N GLY A 23 -20.48 -3.29 9.85
CA GLY A 23 -20.69 -2.18 8.91
C GLY A 23 -21.16 -2.61 7.52
N ARG A 24 -22.43 -2.33 7.19
CA ARG A 24 -23.02 -2.32 5.84
C ARG A 24 -21.98 -2.02 4.73
N ASP A 25 -21.88 -2.92 3.77
CA ASP A 25 -21.31 -2.73 2.43
C ASP A 25 -19.79 -2.46 2.31
N GLY A 26 -18.98 -2.71 3.34
CA GLY A 26 -17.51 -2.58 3.26
C GLY A 26 -17.00 -1.13 3.09
N VAL A 27 -17.90 -0.15 3.22
CA VAL A 27 -17.61 1.29 3.01
C VAL A 27 -16.63 1.82 4.05
N VAL A 28 -16.71 1.34 5.29
CA VAL A 28 -15.81 1.78 6.37
C VAL A 28 -14.37 1.35 6.10
N LEU A 29 -14.16 0.09 5.68
CA LEU A 29 -12.84 -0.39 5.29
C LEU A 29 -12.32 0.37 4.07
N ALA A 30 -13.15 0.61 3.06
CA ALA A 30 -12.76 1.38 1.88
C ALA A 30 -12.33 2.81 2.26
N ALA A 31 -13.11 3.51 3.09
CA ALA A 31 -12.78 4.85 3.56
C ALA A 31 -11.47 4.87 4.35
N LEU A 32 -11.23 3.88 5.20
CA LEU A 32 -9.97 3.77 5.93
C LEU A 32 -8.78 3.52 4.99
N LEU A 33 -8.91 2.63 4.02
CA LEU A 33 -7.84 2.35 3.05
C LEU A 33 -7.52 3.59 2.20
N VAL A 34 -8.50 4.42 1.87
CA VAL A 34 -8.29 5.73 1.23
C VAL A 34 -7.49 6.67 2.15
N VAL A 35 -7.87 6.78 3.43
CA VAL A 35 -7.13 7.60 4.40
C VAL A 35 -5.69 7.12 4.57
N LEU A 36 -5.49 5.81 4.71
CA LEU A 36 -4.15 5.20 4.81
C LEU A 36 -3.32 5.43 3.55
N SER A 37 -3.93 5.35 2.36
CA SER A 37 -3.27 5.69 1.10
C SER A 37 -2.82 7.14 1.07
N GLY A 38 -3.61 8.07 1.61
CA GLY A 38 -3.24 9.47 1.77
C GLY A 38 -2.06 9.67 2.74
N VAL A 39 -2.08 8.99 3.89
CA VAL A 39 -0.95 9.02 4.84
C VAL A 39 0.33 8.49 4.19
N LEU A 40 0.23 7.39 3.45
CA LEU A 40 1.36 6.80 2.75
C LEU A 40 1.87 7.71 1.63
N ALA A 41 0.98 8.34 0.87
CA ALA A 41 1.34 9.31 -0.16
C ALA A 41 2.17 10.49 0.38
N LEU A 42 1.88 10.93 1.61
CA LEU A 42 2.63 12.00 2.28
C LEU A 42 3.94 11.51 2.91
N GLY A 43 3.92 10.33 3.54
CA GLY A 43 5.07 9.81 4.28
C GLY A 43 6.13 9.17 3.39
N TRP A 44 5.72 8.43 2.36
CA TRP A 44 6.61 7.61 1.53
C TRP A 44 7.70 8.42 0.83
N PRO A 45 7.43 9.55 0.15
CA PRO A 45 8.47 10.31 -0.54
C PRO A 45 9.52 10.89 0.40
N VAL A 46 9.14 11.15 1.66
CA VAL A 46 10.07 11.62 2.71
C VAL A 46 10.99 10.49 3.15
N VAL A 47 10.43 9.32 3.44
CA VAL A 47 11.17 8.13 3.89
C VAL A 47 12.11 7.62 2.80
N ALA A 48 11.65 7.60 1.55
CA ALA A 48 12.44 7.16 0.40
C ALA A 48 13.44 8.24 -0.10
N GLY A 49 13.49 9.42 0.52
CA GLY A 49 14.44 10.47 0.15
C GLY A 49 14.30 10.94 -1.30
N LEU A 50 13.07 10.94 -1.83
CA LEU A 50 12.81 11.22 -3.24
C LEU A 50 13.02 12.70 -3.55
N PRO A 51 13.69 13.03 -4.67
CA PRO A 51 13.80 14.42 -5.13
C PRO A 51 12.42 15.05 -5.43
N ALA A 52 11.50 14.24 -5.98
CA ALA A 52 10.22 14.68 -6.52
C ALA A 52 9.05 14.46 -5.55
N ARG A 53 9.15 14.97 -4.32
CA ARG A 53 8.21 14.62 -3.23
C ARG A 53 6.73 14.79 -3.57
N VAL A 54 6.39 15.90 -4.22
CA VAL A 54 4.98 16.21 -4.57
C VAL A 54 4.49 15.30 -5.70
N GLY A 55 5.28 15.15 -6.78
CA GLY A 55 4.92 14.30 -7.91
C GLY A 55 4.73 12.84 -7.50
N SER A 56 5.70 12.30 -6.76
CA SER A 56 5.61 10.94 -6.21
C SER A 56 4.43 10.76 -5.27
N GLY A 57 4.19 11.72 -4.36
CA GLY A 57 3.05 11.65 -3.44
C GLY A 57 1.71 11.64 -4.17
N VAL A 58 1.54 12.49 -5.19
CA VAL A 58 0.31 12.53 -6.01
C VAL A 58 0.09 11.19 -6.71
N VAL A 59 1.12 10.61 -7.33
CA VAL A 59 1.00 9.29 -7.98
C VAL A 59 0.57 8.23 -6.97
N ILE A 60 1.27 8.12 -5.84
CA ILE A 60 0.97 7.13 -4.79
C ILE A 60 -0.47 7.27 -4.27
N GLY A 61 -0.89 8.51 -3.97
CA GLY A 61 -2.23 8.79 -3.43
C GLY A 61 -3.33 8.47 -4.43
N LEU A 62 -3.18 8.91 -5.69
CA LEU A 62 -4.15 8.61 -6.74
C LEU A 62 -4.22 7.11 -7.04
N THR A 63 -3.09 6.42 -7.05
CA THR A 63 -3.06 4.96 -7.23
C THR A 63 -3.79 4.24 -6.10
N GLY A 64 -3.58 4.64 -4.84
CA GLY A 64 -4.28 4.04 -3.71
C GLY A 64 -5.79 4.26 -3.76
N ILE A 65 -6.23 5.49 -4.07
CA ILE A 65 -7.65 5.81 -4.24
C ILE A 65 -8.27 4.99 -5.39
N ALA A 66 -7.58 4.93 -6.54
CA ALA A 66 -8.05 4.16 -7.70
C ALA A 66 -8.15 2.66 -7.39
N ALA A 67 -7.16 2.09 -6.70
CA ALA A 67 -7.16 0.68 -6.31
C ALA A 67 -8.35 0.35 -5.40
N VAL A 68 -8.59 1.17 -4.38
CA VAL A 68 -9.74 1.01 -3.48
C VAL A 68 -11.07 1.14 -4.24
N ALA A 69 -11.20 2.17 -5.08
CA ALA A 69 -12.43 2.43 -5.83
C ALA A 69 -12.78 1.27 -6.78
N VAL A 70 -11.79 0.75 -7.51
CA VAL A 70 -11.97 -0.35 -8.46
C VAL A 70 -12.43 -1.62 -7.75
N VAL A 71 -11.81 -2.00 -6.62
CA VAL A 71 -12.21 -3.21 -5.87
C VAL A 71 -13.56 -3.01 -5.17
N HIS A 72 -13.84 -1.81 -4.66
CA HIS A 72 -15.10 -1.53 -3.97
C HIS A 72 -16.31 -1.58 -4.91
N VAL A 73 -16.17 -1.09 -6.15
CA VAL A 73 -17.25 -1.08 -7.15
C VAL A 73 -17.37 -2.42 -7.89
N ALA A 74 -16.35 -3.29 -7.84
CA ALA A 74 -16.40 -4.61 -8.49
C ALA A 74 -17.57 -5.46 -7.97
N THR A 75 -18.52 -5.80 -8.83
CA THR A 75 -19.72 -6.59 -8.46
C THR A 75 -19.61 -8.07 -8.82
N GLY A 76 -18.68 -8.45 -9.70
CA GLY A 76 -18.46 -9.82 -10.16
C GLY A 76 -17.02 -10.29 -9.96
N GLU A 77 -16.85 -11.60 -9.77
CA GLU A 77 -15.51 -12.23 -9.75
C GLU A 77 -14.86 -12.16 -11.15
N PRO A 78 -13.53 -11.89 -11.25
CA PRO A 78 -12.56 -11.73 -10.16
C PRO A 78 -12.53 -10.31 -9.57
N LEU A 79 -12.71 -10.19 -8.25
CA LEU A 79 -12.71 -8.89 -7.53
C LEU A 79 -11.41 -8.07 -7.70
N LEU A 80 -10.29 -8.73 -7.97
CA LEU A 80 -8.97 -8.12 -8.11
C LEU A 80 -8.51 -7.97 -9.56
N GLY A 81 -9.35 -8.33 -10.54
CA GLY A 81 -8.98 -8.43 -11.95
C GLY A 81 -8.42 -7.13 -12.55
N ASP A 82 -8.89 -5.99 -12.04
CA ASP A 82 -8.53 -4.67 -12.56
C ASP A 82 -7.35 -4.02 -11.79
N LEU A 83 -6.92 -4.58 -10.65
CA LEU A 83 -5.77 -4.04 -9.90
C LEU A 83 -4.45 -4.03 -10.70
N PRO A 84 -4.12 -5.05 -11.52
CA PRO A 84 -2.95 -4.98 -12.39
C PRO A 84 -2.99 -3.80 -13.36
N VAL A 85 -4.17 -3.43 -13.86
CA VAL A 85 -4.35 -2.27 -14.74
C VAL A 85 -4.12 -0.97 -13.99
N VAL A 86 -4.66 -0.85 -12.77
CA VAL A 86 -4.40 0.30 -11.89
C VAL A 86 -2.91 0.46 -11.60
N PHE A 87 -2.22 -0.66 -11.30
CA PHE A 87 -0.79 -0.64 -11.01
C PHE A 87 0.05 -0.31 -12.26
N ALA A 88 -0.30 -0.86 -13.43
CA ALA A 88 0.34 -0.48 -14.69
C ALA A 88 0.17 1.03 -14.97
N GLY A 89 -1.03 1.57 -14.69
CA GLY A 89 -1.30 3.00 -14.75
C GLY A 89 -0.42 3.82 -13.80
N ALA A 90 -0.17 3.33 -12.58
CA ALA A 90 0.74 3.96 -11.63
C ALA A 90 2.19 3.99 -12.13
N VAL A 91 2.65 2.90 -12.74
CA VAL A 91 3.99 2.84 -13.36
C VAL A 91 4.10 3.89 -14.47
N LEU A 92 3.12 3.98 -15.37
CA LEU A 92 3.11 5.01 -16.41
C LEU A 92 3.04 6.42 -15.83
N ALA A 93 2.18 6.64 -14.83
CA ALA A 93 2.06 7.92 -14.14
C ALA A 93 3.37 8.35 -13.45
N SER A 94 4.16 7.40 -12.93
CA SER A 94 5.47 7.68 -12.36
C SER A 94 6.46 8.21 -13.41
N PHE A 95 6.43 7.67 -14.63
CA PHE A 95 7.23 8.21 -15.74
C PHE A 95 6.72 9.58 -16.17
N VAL A 96 5.41 9.79 -16.25
CA VAL A 96 4.81 11.10 -16.57
C VAL A 96 5.21 12.15 -15.53
N ALA A 97 5.22 11.79 -14.24
CA ALA A 97 5.66 12.67 -13.18
C ALA A 97 7.13 13.10 -13.36
N GLU A 98 8.01 12.18 -13.78
CA GLU A 98 9.40 12.54 -14.09
C GLU A 98 9.56 13.34 -15.39
N LEU A 99 8.74 13.10 -16.40
CA LEU A 99 8.75 13.91 -17.63
C LEU A 99 8.29 15.35 -17.36
N ALA A 100 7.41 15.55 -16.39
CA ALA A 100 6.95 16.87 -15.97
C ALA A 100 7.99 17.62 -15.10
N ARG A 101 9.01 16.93 -14.57
CA ARG A 101 10.06 17.59 -13.78
C ARG A 101 10.93 18.48 -14.65
N ARG A 102 11.25 19.64 -14.07
CA ARG A 102 12.14 20.65 -14.64
C ARG A 102 13.57 20.57 -14.08
N ASP A 103 13.80 19.69 -13.10
CA ASP A 103 15.10 19.53 -12.44
C ASP A 103 16.06 18.68 -13.28
N GLY A 104 17.37 18.88 -13.13
CA GLY A 104 18.45 18.36 -13.98
C GLY A 104 18.66 16.84 -14.08
N ARG A 105 17.60 16.02 -13.97
CA ARG A 105 17.57 14.57 -14.26
C ARG A 105 18.49 13.68 -13.42
N GLU A 106 18.99 14.18 -12.30
CA GLU A 106 19.69 13.35 -11.33
C GLU A 106 18.71 12.41 -10.63
N ARG A 107 19.13 11.15 -10.42
CA ARG A 107 18.40 10.13 -9.65
C ARG A 107 17.03 9.73 -10.21
N LEU A 108 16.82 9.81 -11.54
CA LEU A 108 15.54 9.43 -12.19
C LEU A 108 15.11 8.00 -11.86
N VAL A 109 16.01 7.03 -11.97
CA VAL A 109 15.69 5.61 -11.71
C VAL A 109 15.28 5.40 -10.26
N GLU A 110 15.98 6.04 -9.32
CA GLU A 110 15.66 5.97 -7.89
C GLU A 110 14.32 6.64 -7.58
N SER A 111 14.03 7.78 -8.22
CA SER A 111 12.76 8.49 -8.13
C SER A 111 11.59 7.64 -8.62
N VAL A 112 11.72 7.04 -9.81
CA VAL A 112 10.71 6.16 -10.41
C VAL A 112 10.54 4.88 -9.59
N ALA A 113 11.63 4.18 -9.27
CA ALA A 113 11.59 2.95 -8.48
C ALA A 113 10.98 3.20 -7.10
N GLY A 114 11.37 4.30 -6.45
CA GLY A 114 10.78 4.72 -5.18
C GLY A 114 9.29 5.02 -5.31
N THR A 115 8.86 5.73 -6.36
CA THR A 115 7.44 6.03 -6.58
C THR A 115 6.61 4.77 -6.85
N VAL A 116 7.11 3.88 -7.71
CA VAL A 116 6.46 2.60 -8.04
C VAL A 116 6.35 1.70 -6.81
N ALA A 117 7.41 1.60 -6.01
CA ALA A 117 7.39 0.85 -4.75
C ALA A 117 6.37 1.42 -3.76
N GLY A 118 6.29 2.75 -3.66
CA GLY A 118 5.30 3.43 -2.82
C GLY A 118 3.86 3.20 -3.30
N ALA A 119 3.64 3.13 -4.61
CA ALA A 119 2.33 2.91 -5.22
C ALA A 119 1.86 1.46 -5.12
N LEU A 120 2.78 0.49 -4.98
CA LEU A 120 2.45 -0.93 -4.82
C LEU A 120 1.79 -1.22 -3.46
N ALA A 121 2.27 -0.59 -2.39
CA ALA A 121 1.75 -0.81 -1.04
C ALA A 121 0.23 -0.56 -0.88
N PRO A 122 -0.36 0.56 -1.34
CA PRO A 122 -1.79 0.78 -1.23
C PRO A 122 -2.59 -0.08 -2.23
N VAL A 123 -2.00 -0.49 -3.36
CA VAL A 123 -2.62 -1.48 -4.29
C VAL A 123 -2.77 -2.83 -3.60
N CYS A 124 -1.73 -3.31 -2.91
CA CYS A 124 -1.82 -4.54 -2.12
C CYS A 124 -2.86 -4.41 -1.00
N ALA A 125 -2.93 -3.25 -0.36
CA ALA A 125 -3.90 -2.99 0.71
C ALA A 125 -5.36 -3.05 0.22
N ALA A 126 -5.64 -2.67 -1.03
CA ALA A 126 -6.98 -2.81 -1.63
C ALA A 126 -7.47 -4.27 -1.67
N GLY A 127 -6.57 -5.26 -1.63
CA GLY A 127 -6.91 -6.69 -1.55
C GLY A 127 -7.73 -7.07 -0.31
N TRP A 128 -7.64 -6.29 0.77
CA TRP A 128 -8.45 -6.51 1.98
C TRP A 128 -9.95 -6.36 1.72
N LEU A 129 -10.37 -5.52 0.77
CA LEU A 129 -11.78 -5.39 0.39
C LEU A 129 -12.33 -6.64 -0.30
N ALA A 130 -11.50 -7.33 -1.07
CA ALA A 130 -11.88 -8.63 -1.63
C ALA A 130 -11.93 -9.70 -0.53
N ALA A 131 -10.98 -9.67 0.42
CA ALA A 131 -10.93 -10.62 1.52
C ALA A 131 -12.21 -10.60 2.38
N GLU A 132 -12.75 -9.41 2.71
CA GLU A 132 -14.03 -9.26 3.44
C GLU A 132 -15.20 -9.93 2.73
N ARG A 133 -15.19 -9.96 1.40
CA ARG A 133 -16.30 -10.46 0.57
C ARG A 133 -16.22 -11.96 0.33
N THR A 134 -15.14 -12.61 0.77
CA THR A 134 -14.90 -14.04 0.56
C THR A 134 -14.98 -14.82 1.86
N VAL A 135 -15.48 -16.06 1.80
CA VAL A 135 -15.55 -16.98 2.96
C VAL A 135 -14.16 -17.29 3.52
N ALA A 136 -13.10 -17.07 2.74
CA ALA A 136 -11.71 -17.26 3.15
C ALA A 136 -11.11 -16.06 3.92
N GLY A 137 -11.90 -15.04 4.28
CA GLY A 137 -11.43 -13.82 4.96
C GLY A 137 -10.56 -14.09 6.19
N ASP A 138 -10.97 -15.03 7.05
CA ASP A 138 -10.18 -15.43 8.24
C ASP A 138 -8.78 -15.94 7.87
N ALA A 139 -8.67 -16.75 6.83
CA ALA A 139 -7.39 -17.25 6.36
C ALA A 139 -6.50 -16.12 5.81
N VAL A 140 -7.09 -15.11 5.18
CA VAL A 140 -6.36 -13.93 4.70
C VAL A 140 -5.85 -13.08 5.88
N VAL A 141 -6.67 -12.90 6.92
CA VAL A 141 -6.25 -12.18 8.15
C VAL A 141 -5.09 -12.90 8.83
N VAL A 142 -5.22 -14.22 9.02
CA VAL A 142 -4.18 -15.04 9.66
C VAL A 142 -2.90 -15.04 8.83
N THR A 143 -2.98 -15.24 7.52
CA THR A 143 -1.80 -15.22 6.64
C THR A 143 -1.14 -13.84 6.61
N GLY A 144 -1.93 -12.75 6.59
CA GLY A 144 -1.43 -11.39 6.72
C GLY A 144 -0.71 -11.14 8.04
N ALA A 145 -1.28 -11.58 9.16
CA ALA A 145 -0.66 -11.46 10.49
C ALA A 145 0.66 -12.24 10.57
N VAL A 146 0.72 -13.46 10.03
CA VAL A 146 1.94 -14.26 9.95
C VAL A 146 2.98 -13.58 9.06
N ALA A 147 2.58 -13.08 7.88
CA ALA A 147 3.49 -12.37 6.98
C ALA A 147 4.09 -11.12 7.64
N LEU A 148 3.28 -10.33 8.35
CA LEU A 148 3.74 -9.17 9.12
C LEU A 148 4.66 -9.56 10.27
N ALA A 149 4.36 -10.63 11.00
CA ALA A 149 5.21 -11.14 12.07
C ALA A 149 6.58 -11.59 11.53
N VAL A 150 6.59 -12.32 10.41
CA VAL A 150 7.83 -12.77 9.74
C VAL A 150 8.61 -11.57 9.23
N ALA A 151 7.97 -10.61 8.55
CA ALA A 151 8.63 -9.39 8.10
C ALA A 151 9.23 -8.58 9.27
N SER A 152 8.49 -8.45 10.37
CA SER A 152 8.99 -7.81 11.60
C SER A 152 10.16 -8.56 12.22
N ALA A 153 10.15 -9.90 12.21
CA ALA A 153 11.26 -10.69 12.70
C ALA A 153 12.50 -10.51 11.82
N LEU A 154 12.33 -10.57 10.49
CA LEU A 154 13.43 -10.41 9.53
C LEU A 154 14.06 -9.01 9.59
N THR A 155 13.26 -7.97 9.83
CA THR A 155 13.76 -6.58 9.99
C THR A 155 14.41 -6.32 11.35
N ALA A 156 14.01 -7.06 12.39
CA ALA A 156 14.63 -6.98 13.71
C ALA A 156 15.95 -7.75 13.80
N LEU A 157 16.15 -8.77 12.94
CA LEU A 157 17.41 -9.48 12.86
C LEU A 157 18.47 -8.53 12.29
N PRO A 158 19.61 -8.32 12.99
CA PRO A 158 20.75 -7.63 12.43
C PRO A 158 21.38 -8.54 11.38
N LEU A 159 20.79 -8.57 10.19
CA LEU A 159 21.44 -9.08 9.00
C LEU A 159 22.66 -8.18 8.80
N ARG A 160 23.85 -8.69 9.18
CA ARG A 160 25.11 -8.07 8.78
C ARG A 160 24.98 -7.76 7.29
N GLY A 161 24.97 -6.48 6.96
CA GLY A 161 24.94 -6.01 5.59
C GLY A 161 25.96 -6.80 4.79
N TRP A 162 25.56 -7.17 3.57
CA TRP A 162 26.38 -7.90 2.61
C TRP A 162 27.84 -7.46 2.72
N ALA A 163 28.66 -8.32 3.33
CA ALA A 163 30.08 -8.06 3.54
C ALA A 163 30.79 -8.27 2.19
N GLY A 164 30.66 -7.31 1.28
CA GLY A 164 31.38 -7.35 0.01
C GLY A 164 30.84 -6.49 -1.13
N ALA A 165 30.75 -5.17 -0.98
CA ALA A 165 31.13 -4.22 -2.04
C ALA A 165 31.49 -2.85 -1.47
#